data_AF-A0A945JP18-F1
#
_entry.id   AF-A0A945JP18-F1
#
_cell.length_a   1.000
_cell.length_b   1.000
_cell.length_c   1.000
_cell.angle_alpha   90.00
_cell.angle_beta   90.00
_cell.angle_gamma   90.00
#
_symmetry.space_group_name_H-M   'P 1'
#
loop_
_entity.id
_entity.type
_entity.pdbx_description
1 polymer ?
#
loop_
_entity_poly.entity_id
_entity_poly.type
_entity_poly.pdbx_seq_one_letter_code
_entity_poly.pdbx_strand_id
1 'polypeptide(L)'
;VDGFGNATGIVNIMSGNLSAGTNVARNLRIGWNDSLGTADGTLSVGGNISEFEEVLVGLSEGVGNAMGSLTLIDGNLTAETLRVGVSTGTGTANGKLNLNDNLAILSDTLELGDGAVIDLGIDGILRGFNYGGIDTDMALLDGILNINFSFMPTLPPNAVFDLIKTGSSNGIMGDFDTVNIFGLAPGTLATYGVVTEFDLEIWRLEIGAGPPIPDPPGPNPVPEPGTLLILVSGLMVLGLARRRTRY
;
A
#
# COMPACT_ATOMS: atom_id res chain seq x y z
N VAL A 1 -21.98 -7.70 4.34
CA VAL A 1 -23.19 -8.26 3.70
C VAL A 1 -23.46 -9.50 4.47
N ASP A 2 -24.45 -9.41 5.36
CA ASP A 2 -24.52 -10.34 6.48
C ASP A 2 -25.61 -11.37 6.13
N GLY A 3 -25.38 -12.10 5.03
CA GLY A 3 -26.33 -13.07 4.47
C GLY A 3 -26.15 -13.28 2.97
N PHE A 4 -27.13 -13.93 2.32
CA PHE A 4 -27.13 -14.11 0.87
C PHE A 4 -27.57 -12.82 0.16
N GLY A 5 -26.74 -12.25 -0.70
CA GLY A 5 -27.17 -11.17 -1.57
C GLY A 5 -26.06 -10.28 -2.11
N ASN A 6 -26.47 -9.24 -2.82
CA ASN A 6 -25.57 -8.20 -3.32
C ASN A 6 -25.91 -6.89 -2.62
N ALA A 7 -24.92 -6.21 -2.07
CA ALA A 7 -25.07 -4.84 -1.56
C ALA A 7 -24.17 -3.90 -2.33
N THR A 8 -24.68 -2.71 -2.62
CA THR A 8 -23.92 -1.61 -3.21
C THR A 8 -24.13 -0.34 -2.39
N GLY A 9 -23.09 0.47 -2.22
CA GLY A 9 -23.16 1.73 -1.50
C GLY A 9 -22.22 2.78 -2.10
N ILE A 10 -22.71 4.00 -2.25
CA ILE A 10 -21.91 5.15 -2.71
C ILE A 10 -22.18 6.31 -1.76
N VAL A 11 -21.12 6.83 -1.15
CA VAL A 11 -21.17 8.01 -0.28
C VAL A 11 -20.15 9.02 -0.78
N ASN A 12 -20.59 10.26 -0.98
CA ASN A 12 -19.75 11.37 -1.39
C ASN A 12 -19.95 12.53 -0.40
N ILE A 13 -18.90 12.84 0.36
CA ILE A 13 -18.84 14.00 1.23
C ILE A 13 -18.04 15.05 0.47
N MET A 14 -18.69 15.98 -0.20
CA MET A 14 -18.01 16.98 -1.05
C MET A 14 -17.17 17.97 -0.24
N SER A 15 -17.60 18.26 0.99
CA SER A 15 -16.87 19.06 1.95
C SER A 15 -17.25 18.67 3.37
N GLY A 16 -16.26 18.69 4.27
CA GLY A 16 -16.44 18.39 5.69
C GLY A 16 -15.80 17.07 6.11
N ASN A 17 -15.73 16.87 7.43
CA ASN A 17 -15.07 15.70 8.02
C ASN A 17 -16.05 14.54 8.19
N LEU A 18 -15.52 13.32 8.12
CA LEU A 18 -16.19 12.10 8.56
C LEU A 18 -15.54 11.62 9.86
N SER A 19 -16.28 11.57 10.97
CA SER A 19 -15.78 10.97 12.21
C SER A 19 -16.78 10.03 12.85
N ALA A 20 -16.27 9.02 13.56
CA ALA A 20 -17.10 8.04 14.25
C ALA A 20 -17.73 8.58 15.55
N GLY A 21 -17.15 9.65 16.12
CA GLY A 21 -17.51 10.14 17.45
C GLY A 21 -17.11 9.14 18.57
N THR A 22 -17.80 9.20 19.71
CA THR A 22 -17.40 8.53 20.96
C THR A 22 -18.12 7.21 21.29
N ASN A 23 -18.68 6.53 20.29
CA ASN A 23 -19.46 5.29 20.51
C ASN A 23 -18.66 3.99 20.33
N VAL A 24 -19.23 2.86 20.76
CA VAL A 24 -18.55 1.57 21.04
C VAL A 24 -18.28 0.68 19.81
N ALA A 25 -18.52 1.17 18.59
CA ALA A 25 -18.13 0.48 17.37
C ALA A 25 -17.68 1.52 16.34
N ARG A 26 -16.36 1.68 16.21
CA ARG A 26 -15.73 2.74 15.41
C ARG A 26 -15.13 2.19 14.12
N ASN A 27 -15.88 1.37 13.39
CA ASN A 27 -15.41 0.76 12.15
C ASN A 27 -16.04 1.47 10.95
N LEU A 28 -15.20 1.98 10.06
CA LEU A 28 -15.61 2.46 8.74
C LEU A 28 -15.46 1.30 7.75
N ARG A 29 -16.57 0.87 7.14
CA ARG A 29 -16.60 -0.29 6.24
C ARG A 29 -17.04 0.11 4.85
N ILE A 30 -16.19 -0.18 3.87
CA ILE A 30 -16.41 0.17 2.46
C ILE A 30 -16.21 -1.11 1.66
N GLY A 31 -17.31 -1.72 1.20
CA GLY A 31 -17.26 -3.02 0.54
C GLY A 31 -16.81 -4.12 1.51
N TRP A 32 -17.64 -4.45 2.50
CA TRP A 32 -17.36 -5.50 3.49
C TRP A 32 -18.32 -6.68 3.34
N ASN A 33 -17.76 -7.90 3.29
CA ASN A 33 -18.49 -9.14 3.13
C ASN A 33 -18.03 -10.20 4.14
N ASP A 34 -18.95 -10.74 4.95
CA ASP A 34 -18.71 -11.80 5.93
C ASP A 34 -19.54 -13.07 5.63
N SER A 35 -20.13 -13.16 4.43
CA SER A 35 -21.10 -14.21 4.09
C SER A 35 -20.97 -14.65 2.63
N LEU A 36 -22.10 -14.93 1.96
CA LEU A 36 -22.19 -15.32 0.56
C LEU A 36 -22.69 -14.12 -0.28
N GLY A 37 -22.16 -13.96 -1.49
CA GLY A 37 -22.58 -12.90 -2.42
C GLY A 37 -21.55 -11.79 -2.57
N THR A 38 -21.97 -10.57 -2.89
CA THR A 38 -21.04 -9.46 -3.24
C THR A 38 -21.35 -8.18 -2.46
N ALA A 39 -20.32 -7.50 -1.97
CA ALA A 39 -20.43 -6.21 -1.30
C ALA A 39 -19.53 -5.16 -1.96
N ASP A 40 -20.15 -4.20 -2.67
CA ASP A 40 -19.43 -3.13 -3.35
C ASP A 40 -19.66 -1.79 -2.66
N GLY A 41 -18.59 -1.07 -2.32
CA GLY A 41 -18.67 0.21 -1.64
C GLY A 41 -17.73 1.25 -2.24
N THR A 42 -18.21 2.48 -2.41
CA THR A 42 -17.38 3.63 -2.73
C THR A 42 -17.63 4.74 -1.72
N LEU A 43 -16.54 5.27 -1.15
CA LEU A 43 -16.54 6.45 -0.30
C LEU A 43 -15.55 7.49 -0.85
N SER A 44 -16.02 8.72 -1.01
CA SER A 44 -15.18 9.88 -1.28
C SER A 44 -15.40 10.95 -0.21
N VAL A 45 -14.31 11.48 0.36
CA VAL A 45 -14.35 12.49 1.43
C VAL A 45 -13.48 13.69 1.09
N GLY A 46 -14.11 14.86 0.95
CA GLY A 46 -13.51 16.20 0.82
C GLY A 46 -13.21 16.83 2.18
N GLY A 47 -12.34 16.19 2.96
CA GLY A 47 -12.01 16.56 4.33
C GLY A 47 -11.40 15.41 5.11
N ASN A 48 -11.28 15.56 6.43
CA ASN A 48 -10.61 14.54 7.25
C ASN A 48 -11.51 13.34 7.54
N ILE A 49 -10.91 12.15 7.62
CA ILE A 49 -11.51 10.96 8.20
C ILE A 49 -10.81 10.72 9.54
N SER A 50 -11.55 10.68 10.66
CA SER A 50 -10.93 10.60 11.97
C SER A 50 -11.73 9.79 12.97
N GLU A 51 -11.11 9.45 14.10
CA GLU A 51 -11.76 8.79 15.23
C GLU A 51 -12.33 7.40 14.87
N PHE A 52 -11.78 6.71 13.87
CA PHE A 52 -12.09 5.30 13.64
C PHE A 52 -11.07 4.40 14.32
N GLU A 53 -11.50 3.26 14.85
CA GLU A 53 -10.62 2.18 15.26
C GLU A 53 -10.11 1.49 14.00
N GLU A 54 -11.04 0.97 13.19
CA GLU A 54 -10.71 0.31 11.94
C GLU A 54 -11.31 1.04 10.73
N VAL A 55 -10.50 1.19 9.69
CA VAL A 55 -10.97 1.53 8.35
C VAL A 55 -10.73 0.33 7.43
N LEU A 56 -11.81 -0.18 6.85
CA LEU A 56 -11.82 -1.43 6.09
C LEU A 56 -12.29 -1.14 4.66
N VAL A 57 -11.39 -1.33 3.70
CA VAL A 57 -11.63 -1.04 2.28
C VAL A 57 -11.49 -2.32 1.48
N GLY A 58 -12.63 -2.92 1.11
CA GLY A 58 -12.67 -4.18 0.38
C GLY A 58 -12.19 -5.33 1.25
N LEU A 59 -12.92 -5.65 2.32
CA LEU A 59 -12.60 -6.74 3.25
C LEU A 59 -13.57 -7.90 3.04
N SER A 60 -13.04 -9.10 2.76
CA SER A 60 -13.81 -10.35 2.73
C SER A 60 -13.42 -11.28 3.88
N GLU A 61 -14.34 -11.50 4.81
CA GLU A 61 -14.20 -12.47 5.91
C GLU A 61 -14.97 -13.77 5.63
N GLY A 62 -15.80 -13.76 4.58
CA GLY A 62 -16.65 -14.87 4.18
C GLY A 62 -16.16 -15.62 2.94
N VAL A 63 -17.13 -16.20 2.22
CA VAL A 63 -16.94 -16.87 0.93
C VAL A 63 -17.27 -15.95 -0.24
N GLY A 64 -17.93 -14.83 0.03
CA GLY A 64 -18.36 -13.83 -0.94
C GLY A 64 -17.27 -12.81 -1.31
N ASN A 65 -17.58 -12.00 -2.31
CA ASN A 65 -16.67 -11.00 -2.83
C ASN A 65 -16.90 -9.64 -2.16
N ALA A 66 -15.80 -8.92 -1.93
CA ALA A 66 -15.79 -7.60 -1.33
C ALA A 66 -15.01 -6.65 -2.25
N MET A 67 -15.63 -5.54 -2.67
CA MET A 67 -14.98 -4.48 -3.43
C MET A 67 -15.16 -3.15 -2.73
N GLY A 68 -14.07 -2.55 -2.26
CA GLY A 68 -14.09 -1.26 -1.59
C GLY A 68 -13.23 -0.24 -2.32
N SER A 69 -13.70 0.99 -2.42
CA SER A 69 -12.91 2.13 -2.88
C SER A 69 -13.06 3.30 -1.94
N LEU A 70 -11.94 3.78 -1.39
CA LEU A 70 -11.85 4.99 -0.58
C LEU A 70 -11.00 6.03 -1.30
N THR A 71 -11.56 7.22 -1.52
CA THR A 71 -10.83 8.38 -2.03
C THR A 71 -10.85 9.50 -0.99
N LEU A 72 -9.67 10.02 -0.68
CA LEU A 72 -9.51 11.16 0.21
C LEU A 72 -9.10 12.39 -0.61
N ILE A 73 -9.81 13.49 -0.43
CA ILE A 73 -9.61 14.75 -1.15
C ILE A 73 -9.44 15.83 -0.08
N ASP A 74 -8.34 16.58 -0.14
CA ASP A 74 -8.09 17.74 0.72
C ASP A 74 -8.30 17.48 2.24
N GLY A 75 -7.66 16.44 2.79
CA GLY A 75 -7.76 16.09 4.20
C GLY A 75 -6.98 14.83 4.56
N ASN A 76 -6.77 14.56 5.85
CA ASN A 76 -6.02 13.38 6.30
C ASN A 76 -6.93 12.28 6.85
N LEU A 77 -6.46 11.04 6.77
CA LEU A 77 -7.05 9.87 7.43
C LEU A 77 -6.32 9.65 8.76
N THR A 78 -7.06 9.52 9.86
CA THR A 78 -6.54 9.09 11.16
C THR A 78 -7.38 7.95 11.71
N ALA A 79 -6.75 6.82 11.97
CA ALA A 79 -7.38 5.62 12.51
C ALA A 79 -6.38 4.83 13.38
N GLU A 80 -6.83 3.75 14.00
CA GLU A 80 -5.90 2.82 14.66
C GLU A 80 -5.34 1.86 13.61
N THR A 81 -6.22 1.20 12.86
CA THR A 81 -5.88 0.21 11.84
C THR A 81 -6.55 0.54 10.50
N LEU A 82 -5.82 0.31 9.41
CA LEU A 82 -6.31 0.40 8.04
C LEU A 82 -6.06 -0.91 7.30
N ARG A 83 -7.14 -1.50 6.78
CA ARG A 83 -7.09 -2.72 5.96
C ARG A 83 -7.58 -2.44 4.55
N VAL A 84 -6.80 -2.84 3.55
CA VAL A 84 -7.15 -2.65 2.13
C VAL A 84 -7.00 -3.97 1.40
N GLY A 85 -8.06 -4.43 0.75
CA GLY A 85 -8.03 -5.62 -0.12
C GLY A 85 -7.72 -6.93 0.63
N VAL A 86 -8.04 -6.99 1.92
CA VAL A 86 -7.72 -8.15 2.77
C VAL A 86 -8.82 -9.21 2.65
N SER A 87 -8.42 -10.47 2.45
CA SER A 87 -9.32 -11.62 2.56
C SER A 87 -8.87 -12.53 3.70
N THR A 88 -9.69 -12.68 4.73
CA THR A 88 -9.47 -13.65 5.82
C THR A 88 -10.32 -14.91 5.66
N GLY A 89 -11.26 -14.89 4.71
CA GLY A 89 -12.06 -16.04 4.28
C GLY A 89 -11.51 -16.70 3.01
N THR A 90 -12.40 -17.28 2.20
CA THR A 90 -12.04 -17.85 0.88
C THR A 90 -12.61 -17.05 -0.29
N GLY A 91 -13.30 -15.95 -0.01
CA GLY A 91 -13.80 -15.02 -1.02
C GLY A 91 -12.70 -14.12 -1.58
N THR A 92 -13.04 -13.32 -2.59
CA THR A 92 -12.13 -12.32 -3.16
C THR A 92 -12.33 -10.97 -2.50
N ALA A 93 -11.24 -10.31 -2.12
CA ALA A 93 -11.23 -8.98 -1.55
C ALA A 93 -10.45 -8.05 -2.49
N ASN A 94 -11.08 -6.98 -2.96
CA ASN A 94 -10.46 -5.96 -3.80
C ASN A 94 -10.63 -4.60 -3.12
N GLY A 95 -9.53 -4.02 -2.65
CA GLY A 95 -9.53 -2.75 -1.95
C GLY A 95 -8.73 -1.72 -2.72
N LYS A 96 -9.32 -0.54 -2.91
CA LYS A 96 -8.64 0.59 -3.51
C LYS A 96 -8.63 1.78 -2.56
N LEU A 97 -7.44 2.23 -2.18
CA LEU A 97 -7.24 3.46 -1.41
C LEU A 97 -6.55 4.49 -2.29
N ASN A 98 -7.20 5.62 -2.54
CA ASN A 98 -6.59 6.77 -3.16
C ASN A 98 -6.43 7.89 -2.11
N LEU A 99 -5.19 8.12 -1.69
CA LEU A 99 -4.85 9.21 -0.77
C LEU A 99 -4.57 10.52 -1.51
N ASN A 100 -4.38 10.50 -2.83
CA ASN A 100 -3.79 11.62 -3.56
C ASN A 100 -2.52 12.10 -2.82
N ASP A 101 -2.39 13.39 -2.56
CA ASP A 101 -1.28 14.00 -1.82
C ASP A 101 -1.50 14.08 -0.28
N ASN A 102 -2.47 13.33 0.26
CA ASN A 102 -2.84 13.35 1.68
C ASN A 102 -2.12 12.30 2.54
N LEU A 103 -2.16 12.48 3.86
CA LEU A 103 -1.63 11.51 4.83
C LEU A 103 -2.69 10.56 5.35
N ALA A 104 -2.30 9.29 5.52
CA ALA A 104 -2.92 8.37 6.45
C ALA A 104 -2.01 8.21 7.68
N ILE A 105 -2.57 8.43 8.88
CA ILE A 105 -1.85 8.36 10.15
C ILE A 105 -2.54 7.30 11.00
N LEU A 106 -1.85 6.19 11.20
CA LEU A 106 -2.33 5.01 11.87
C LEU A 106 -1.56 4.83 13.17
N SER A 107 -2.26 4.56 14.27
CA SER A 107 -1.58 4.31 15.55
C SER A 107 -1.13 2.87 15.74
N ASP A 108 -1.58 1.94 14.89
CA ASP A 108 -1.28 0.51 14.99
C ASP A 108 -0.85 -0.04 13.62
N THR A 109 -1.79 -0.52 12.79
CA THR A 109 -1.43 -1.36 11.66
C THR A 109 -1.98 -0.87 10.32
N LEU A 110 -1.13 -0.85 9.30
CA LEU A 110 -1.50 -0.92 7.89
C LEU A 110 -1.45 -2.39 7.45
N GLU A 111 -2.55 -2.92 6.93
CA GLU A 111 -2.59 -4.27 6.36
C GLU A 111 -3.11 -4.23 4.93
N LEU A 112 -2.26 -4.64 3.99
CA LEU A 112 -2.56 -4.78 2.58
C LEU A 112 -2.63 -6.26 2.24
N GLY A 113 -3.67 -6.68 1.51
CA GLY A 113 -3.74 -8.00 0.89
C GLY A 113 -3.41 -7.96 -0.60
N ASP A 114 -3.26 -9.11 -1.23
CA ASP A 114 -3.06 -9.32 -2.68
C ASP A 114 -4.00 -8.47 -3.56
N GLY A 115 -5.26 -8.27 -3.14
CA GLY A 115 -6.23 -7.44 -3.86
C GLY A 115 -6.16 -5.93 -3.56
N ALA A 116 -5.12 -5.46 -2.87
CA ALA A 116 -4.96 -4.05 -2.51
C ALA A 116 -4.37 -3.22 -3.66
N VAL A 117 -4.89 -2.01 -3.82
CA VAL A 117 -4.32 -0.97 -4.69
C VAL A 117 -4.25 0.33 -3.91
N ILE A 118 -3.05 0.86 -3.74
CA ILE A 118 -2.80 2.16 -3.11
C ILE A 118 -2.38 3.16 -4.18
N ASP A 119 -3.10 4.27 -4.32
CA ASP A 119 -2.72 5.41 -5.15
C ASP A 119 -2.21 6.56 -4.27
N LEU A 120 -0.96 6.97 -4.51
CA LEU A 120 -0.32 8.14 -3.91
C LEU A 120 -0.02 9.19 -4.99
N GLY A 121 -0.27 10.45 -4.66
CA GLY A 121 0.05 11.63 -5.46
C GLY A 121 1.32 12.31 -4.97
N ILE A 122 2.15 12.75 -5.92
CA ILE A 122 3.34 13.57 -5.69
C ILE A 122 3.26 14.83 -6.55
N ASP A 123 3.03 15.95 -5.88
CA ASP A 123 2.83 17.29 -6.44
C ASP A 123 3.97 18.26 -6.04
N GLY A 124 4.94 17.77 -5.26
CA GLY A 124 6.14 18.51 -4.82
C GLY A 124 6.95 17.69 -3.82
N ILE A 125 7.86 18.35 -3.08
CA ILE A 125 8.87 17.66 -2.24
C ILE A 125 8.58 17.69 -0.73
N LEU A 126 7.54 18.40 -0.29
CA LEU A 126 7.19 18.47 1.13
C LEU A 126 6.13 17.42 1.47
N ARG A 127 6.45 16.48 2.35
CA ARG A 127 5.52 15.42 2.79
C ARG A 127 4.34 16.00 3.57
N GLY A 128 3.14 15.49 3.33
CA GLY A 128 1.90 15.94 3.97
C GLY A 128 1.44 17.34 3.54
N PHE A 129 2.05 17.89 2.49
CA PHE A 129 1.65 19.16 1.90
C PHE A 129 1.69 19.14 0.37
N ASN A 130 2.74 18.55 -0.21
CA ASN A 130 2.87 18.36 -1.64
C ASN A 130 2.93 16.88 -2.05
N TYR A 131 3.06 15.96 -1.12
CA TYR A 131 2.88 14.55 -1.42
C TYR A 131 2.37 13.79 -0.21
N GLY A 132 1.59 12.76 -0.50
CA GLY A 132 0.94 11.92 0.50
C GLY A 132 1.84 10.84 1.07
N GLY A 133 1.33 10.09 2.03
CA GLY A 133 2.06 9.00 2.63
C GLY A 133 1.30 8.36 3.77
N ILE A 134 1.85 7.27 4.29
CA ILE A 134 1.27 6.52 5.40
C ILE A 134 2.26 6.52 6.57
N ASP A 135 1.81 6.97 7.72
CA ASP A 135 2.48 6.78 9.01
C ASP A 135 1.74 5.69 9.76
N THR A 136 2.44 4.67 10.25
CA THR A 136 1.86 3.53 10.99
C THR A 136 2.84 2.98 12.01
N ASP A 137 2.43 2.15 12.96
CA ASP A 137 3.38 1.42 13.81
C ASP A 137 3.95 0.21 13.05
N MET A 138 3.06 -0.59 12.46
CA MET A 138 3.37 -1.74 11.62
C MET A 138 2.69 -1.64 10.24
N ALA A 139 3.35 -2.17 9.21
CA ALA A 139 2.88 -2.28 7.84
C ALA A 139 3.10 -3.70 7.30
N LEU A 140 2.00 -4.36 6.93
CA LEU A 140 1.99 -5.63 6.21
C LEU A 140 1.69 -5.31 4.74
N LEU A 141 2.70 -5.47 3.88
CA LEU A 141 2.65 -5.05 2.48
C LEU A 141 2.40 -6.24 1.56
N ASP A 142 1.51 -6.00 0.60
CA ASP A 142 1.12 -6.89 -0.47
C ASP A 142 0.47 -6.02 -1.59
N GLY A 143 0.12 -6.61 -2.72
CA GLY A 143 -0.65 -5.95 -3.77
C GLY A 143 0.11 -4.83 -4.51
N ILE A 144 -0.61 -3.77 -4.91
CA ILE A 144 -0.11 -2.79 -5.88
C ILE A 144 0.02 -1.39 -5.26
N LEU A 145 1.19 -0.76 -5.46
CA LEU A 145 1.41 0.66 -5.20
C LEU A 145 1.52 1.45 -6.51
N ASN A 146 0.69 2.47 -6.67
CA ASN A 146 0.74 3.42 -7.76
C ASN A 146 1.19 4.79 -7.25
N ILE A 147 2.21 5.34 -7.88
CA ILE A 147 2.81 6.63 -7.52
C ILE A 147 2.64 7.57 -8.71
N ASN A 148 1.88 8.63 -8.51
CA ASN A 148 1.45 9.53 -9.57
C ASN A 148 2.09 10.91 -9.39
N PHE A 149 3.04 11.24 -10.27
CA PHE A 149 3.59 12.60 -10.35
C PHE A 149 2.67 13.46 -11.21
N SER A 150 2.05 14.50 -10.63
CA SER A 150 1.11 15.38 -11.35
C SER A 150 1.77 16.58 -12.04
N PHE A 151 3.06 16.78 -11.83
CA PHE A 151 3.88 17.85 -12.42
C PHE A 151 5.15 17.25 -13.02
N MET A 152 5.68 17.84 -14.11
CA MET A 152 7.02 17.49 -14.58
C MET A 152 8.04 18.13 -13.64
N PRO A 153 8.69 17.34 -12.78
CA PRO A 153 9.41 17.95 -11.71
C PRO A 153 10.83 18.27 -12.19
N THR A 154 11.28 19.52 -12.05
CA THR A 154 12.72 19.76 -11.85
C THR A 154 13.06 19.30 -10.45
N LEU A 155 13.06 17.98 -10.23
CA LEU A 155 13.46 17.42 -8.94
C LEU A 155 14.91 17.80 -8.69
N PRO A 156 15.26 18.13 -7.43
CA PRO A 156 16.66 18.12 -7.07
C PRO A 156 17.24 16.73 -7.36
N PRO A 157 18.52 16.63 -7.77
CA PRO A 157 19.19 15.34 -7.86
C PRO A 157 19.02 14.55 -6.55
N ASN A 158 18.66 13.27 -6.64
CA ASN A 158 18.41 12.40 -5.49
C ASN A 158 17.23 12.84 -4.63
N ALA A 159 16.11 13.21 -5.26
CA ALA A 159 14.88 13.50 -4.52
C ALA A 159 14.37 12.24 -3.83
N VAL A 160 14.00 12.38 -2.56
CA VAL A 160 13.59 11.29 -1.67
C VAL A 160 12.14 11.49 -1.24
N PHE A 161 11.34 10.43 -1.33
CA PHE A 161 9.95 10.38 -0.91
C PHE A 161 9.74 9.23 0.06
N ASP A 162 9.45 9.56 1.31
CA ASP A 162 9.14 8.58 2.35
C ASP A 162 7.64 8.26 2.30
N LEU A 163 7.28 7.20 1.58
CA LEU A 163 5.88 6.90 1.29
C LEU A 163 5.20 6.16 2.44
N ILE A 164 5.92 5.26 3.12
CA ILE A 164 5.46 4.61 4.35
C ILE A 164 6.53 4.78 5.43
N LYS A 165 6.16 5.31 6.59
CA LYS A 165 7.05 5.41 7.75
C LYS A 165 6.47 4.61 8.90
N THR A 166 7.32 3.82 9.53
CA THR A 166 6.91 2.98 10.66
C THR A 166 7.39 3.53 12.00
N GLY A 167 6.69 3.16 13.07
CA GLY A 167 7.05 3.43 14.46
C GLY A 167 8.01 2.39 15.08
N SER A 168 8.35 1.34 14.33
CA SER A 168 9.09 0.17 14.82
C SER A 168 10.30 -0.18 13.95
N SER A 169 11.30 -0.82 14.55
CA SER A 169 12.56 -1.21 13.90
C SER A 169 12.47 -2.41 12.96
N ASN A 170 11.33 -3.10 12.97
CA ASN A 170 10.93 -4.13 12.01
C ASN A 170 9.45 -3.90 11.67
N GLY A 171 9.12 -2.63 11.39
CA GLY A 171 7.75 -2.19 11.18
C GLY A 171 7.18 -2.63 9.85
N ILE A 172 8.00 -3.01 8.85
CA ILE A 172 7.55 -3.39 7.52
C ILE A 172 7.77 -4.89 7.29
N MET A 173 6.70 -5.61 6.95
CA MET A 173 6.75 -7.01 6.54
C MET A 173 6.12 -7.17 5.16
N GLY A 174 6.72 -8.03 4.32
CA GLY A 174 6.28 -8.20 2.94
C GLY A 174 6.81 -7.10 1.99
N ASP A 175 6.31 -7.09 0.77
CA ASP A 175 6.62 -6.14 -0.29
C ASP A 175 5.39 -5.95 -1.19
N PHE A 176 5.43 -4.91 -2.04
CA PHE A 176 4.41 -4.75 -3.08
C PHE A 176 4.73 -5.70 -4.23
N ASP A 177 3.73 -6.45 -4.70
CA ASP A 177 3.82 -7.26 -5.91
C ASP A 177 4.16 -6.40 -7.13
N THR A 178 3.65 -5.17 -7.15
CA THR A 178 3.90 -4.23 -8.24
C THR A 178 3.97 -2.79 -7.72
N VAL A 179 4.99 -2.06 -8.19
CA VAL A 179 5.13 -0.63 -7.98
C VAL A 179 5.10 0.06 -9.34
N ASN A 180 4.10 0.89 -9.57
CA ASN A 180 3.97 1.67 -10.80
C ASN A 180 4.29 3.14 -10.52
N ILE A 181 5.14 3.73 -11.35
CA ILE A 181 5.49 5.15 -11.27
C ILE A 181 5.02 5.83 -12.56
N PHE A 182 4.18 6.84 -12.41
CA PHE A 182 3.57 7.58 -13.52
C PHE A 182 3.98 9.06 -13.48
N GLY A 183 3.96 9.72 -14.63
CA GLY A 183 4.15 11.18 -14.75
C GLY A 183 5.60 11.65 -14.81
N LEU A 184 6.59 10.76 -14.67
CA LEU A 184 8.00 11.07 -14.90
C LEU A 184 8.40 10.87 -16.37
N ALA A 185 9.47 11.54 -16.80
CA ALA A 185 10.00 11.37 -18.15
C ALA A 185 10.55 9.94 -18.34
N PRO A 186 10.35 9.30 -19.51
CA PRO A 186 10.93 8.01 -19.80
C PRO A 186 12.45 8.00 -19.58
N GLY A 187 12.97 6.92 -18.98
CA GLY A 187 14.39 6.79 -18.66
C GLY A 187 14.83 7.52 -17.39
N THR A 188 13.92 8.18 -16.66
CA THR A 188 14.21 8.68 -15.31
C THR A 188 14.67 7.52 -14.43
N LEU A 189 15.79 7.69 -13.74
CA LEU A 189 16.30 6.68 -12.80
C LEU A 189 15.49 6.72 -11.52
N ALA A 190 15.07 5.56 -11.03
CA ALA A 190 14.45 5.44 -9.72
C ALA A 190 14.85 4.15 -9.01
N THR A 191 14.92 4.21 -7.68
CA THR A 191 15.02 3.05 -6.82
C THR A 191 14.03 3.19 -5.67
N TYR A 192 13.52 2.09 -5.18
CA TYR A 192 12.58 2.08 -4.08
C TYR A 192 12.74 0.81 -3.24
N GLY A 193 12.27 0.88 -2.01
CA GLY A 193 12.26 -0.26 -1.10
C GLY A 193 12.34 0.18 0.36
N VAL A 194 12.53 -0.80 1.23
CA VAL A 194 12.69 -0.56 2.67
C VAL A 194 14.11 -0.08 2.96
N VAL A 195 14.20 1.03 3.67
CA VAL A 195 15.43 1.55 4.26
C VAL A 195 15.24 1.68 5.77
N THR A 196 16.34 1.58 6.52
CA THR A 196 16.32 1.79 7.97
C THR A 196 17.00 3.12 8.29
N GLU A 197 16.31 3.99 9.02
CA GLU A 197 16.83 5.28 9.47
C GLU A 197 16.44 5.50 10.94
N PHE A 198 17.42 5.75 11.82
CA PHE A 198 17.20 5.89 13.27
C PHE A 198 16.43 4.72 13.91
N ASP A 199 16.76 3.48 13.52
CA ASP A 199 16.08 2.26 13.96
C ASP A 199 14.58 2.21 13.60
N LEU A 200 14.13 2.97 12.60
CA LEU A 200 12.79 2.89 12.03
C LEU A 200 12.85 2.45 10.58
N GLU A 201 11.92 1.59 10.17
CA GLU A 201 11.80 1.19 8.77
C GLU A 201 10.92 2.17 7.98
N ILE A 202 11.39 2.51 6.79
CA ILE A 202 10.76 3.46 5.89
C ILE A 202 10.70 2.82 4.51
N TRP A 203 9.52 2.75 3.91
CA TRP A 203 9.38 2.44 2.49
C TRP A 203 9.60 3.73 1.70
N ARG A 204 10.72 3.79 0.98
CA ARG A 204 11.25 5.00 0.35
C ARG A 204 11.32 4.85 -1.16
N LEU A 205 10.99 5.93 -1.88
CA LEU A 205 11.30 6.13 -3.29
C LEU A 205 12.40 7.17 -3.43
N GLU A 206 13.42 6.88 -4.21
CA GLU A 206 14.50 7.81 -4.57
C GLU A 206 14.57 8.00 -6.08
N ILE A 207 14.60 9.26 -6.53
CA ILE A 207 14.69 9.64 -7.94
C ILE A 207 16.10 10.11 -8.28
N GLY A 208 16.65 9.63 -9.38
CA GLY A 208 18.01 9.92 -9.84
C GLY A 208 19.03 8.83 -9.48
N ALA A 209 18.61 7.80 -8.76
CA ALA A 209 19.38 6.60 -8.45
C ALA A 209 18.69 5.35 -9.00
N GLY A 210 19.42 4.24 -9.17
CA GLY A 210 18.84 2.97 -9.61
C GLY A 210 18.69 2.81 -11.13
N PRO A 211 17.96 1.77 -11.58
CA PRO A 211 17.68 1.53 -12.99
C PRO A 211 16.70 2.57 -13.57
N PRO A 212 16.67 2.75 -14.91
CA PRO A 212 15.68 3.58 -15.56
C PRO A 212 14.27 2.97 -15.40
N ILE A 213 13.28 3.83 -15.13
CA ILE A 213 11.88 3.44 -15.11
C ILE A 213 11.49 2.93 -16.52
N PRO A 214 10.97 1.69 -16.65
CA PRO A 214 10.51 1.15 -17.92
C PRO A 214 9.28 1.90 -18.44
N ASP A 215 9.17 2.01 -19.77
CA ASP A 215 8.02 2.58 -20.46
C ASP A 215 7.39 1.52 -21.38
N PRO A 216 6.13 1.10 -21.15
CA PRO A 216 5.24 1.51 -20.06
C PRO A 216 5.67 0.92 -18.69
N PRO A 217 5.20 1.47 -17.56
CA PRO A 217 5.36 0.85 -16.25
C PRO A 217 4.82 -0.58 -16.33
N GLY A 218 5.71 -1.55 -16.14
CA GLY A 218 5.39 -2.98 -16.19
C GLY A 218 5.55 -3.60 -14.80
N PRO A 219 4.93 -4.76 -14.56
CA PRO A 219 5.18 -5.52 -13.33
C PRO A 219 6.69 -5.73 -13.17
N ASN A 220 7.16 -5.69 -11.91
CA ASN A 220 8.56 -5.83 -11.56
C ASN A 220 9.19 -7.01 -12.33
N PRO A 221 10.44 -6.91 -12.81
CA PRO A 221 11.09 -8.06 -13.43
C PRO A 221 11.22 -9.16 -12.37
N VAL A 222 10.40 -10.19 -12.50
CA VAL A 222 10.60 -11.47 -11.81
C VAL A 222 12.05 -11.89 -12.06
N PRO A 223 12.84 -12.25 -11.03
CA PRO A 223 14.22 -12.68 -11.23
C PRO A 223 14.26 -13.72 -12.34
N GLU A 224 15.04 -13.45 -13.38
CA GLU A 224 15.16 -14.39 -14.50
C GLU A 224 15.50 -15.78 -13.96
N PRO A 225 14.95 -16.89 -14.51
CA PRO A 225 15.17 -18.25 -13.99
C PRO A 225 16.64 -18.64 -13.75
N GLY A 226 17.60 -17.88 -14.30
CA GLY A 226 19.03 -18.01 -14.05
C GLY A 226 19.50 -17.66 -12.63
N THR A 227 18.86 -16.75 -11.88
CA THR A 227 19.31 -16.40 -10.52
C THR A 227 19.11 -17.55 -9.53
N LEU A 228 18.06 -18.35 -9.73
CA LEU A 228 17.78 -19.55 -8.95
C LEU A 228 18.78 -20.68 -9.29
N LEU A 229 19.21 -20.76 -10.55
CA LEU A 229 20.24 -21.72 -10.99
C LEU A 229 21.60 -21.42 -10.35
N ILE A 230 21.98 -20.14 -10.22
CA ILE A 230 23.23 -19.71 -9.58
C ILE A 230 23.21 -20.01 -8.07
N LEU A 231 22.09 -19.78 -7.39
CA LEU A 231 21.94 -20.09 -5.97
C LEU A 231 22.06 -21.61 -5.70
N VAL A 232 21.37 -22.43 -6.52
CA VAL A 232 21.41 -23.90 -6.40
C VAL A 232 22.80 -24.45 -6.73
N SER A 233 23.45 -23.93 -7.77
CA SER A 233 24.81 -24.37 -8.11
C SER A 233 25.85 -23.93 -7.08
N GLY A 234 25.72 -22.74 -6.48
CA GLY A 234 26.55 -22.29 -5.36
C GLY A 234 26.43 -23.20 -4.13
N LEU A 235 25.20 -23.63 -3.79
CA LEU A 235 24.93 -24.57 -2.70
C LEU A 235 25.48 -25.98 -2.98
N MET A 236 25.42 -26.47 -4.23
CA MET A 236 26.03 -27.75 -4.61
C MET A 236 27.56 -27.73 -4.49
N VAL A 237 28.21 -26.65 -4.92
CA VAL A 237 29.67 -26.49 -4.81
C VAL A 237 30.10 -26.44 -3.34
N LEU A 238 29.33 -25.75 -2.49
CA LEU A 238 29.61 -25.70 -1.04
C LEU A 238 29.44 -27.07 -0.37
N GLY A 239 28.44 -27.85 -0.77
CA GLY A 239 28.21 -29.22 -0.30
C GLY A 239 29.34 -30.19 -0.70
N LEU A 240 29.85 -30.05 -1.93
CA LEU A 240 30.98 -30.84 -2.42
C LEU A 240 32.32 -30.45 -1.78
N ALA A 241 32.53 -29.17 -1.49
CA ALA A 241 33.71 -28.69 -0.78
C ALA A 241 33.77 -29.20 0.67
N ARG A 242 32.64 -29.19 1.39
CA ARG A 242 32.56 -29.71 2.77
C ARG A 242 32.86 -31.21 2.88
N ARG A 243 32.57 -31.98 1.82
CA ARG A 243 32.79 -33.44 1.78
C ARG A 243 34.26 -33.80 1.58
N ARG A 244 35.09 -32.90 1.02
CA ARG A 244 36.52 -33.14 0.79
C ARG A 244 37.41 -32.84 2.01
N THR A 245 36.91 -32.08 2.98
CA THR A 245 37.62 -31.77 4.24
C THR A 245 37.44 -32.81 5.36
N ARG A 246 36.83 -33.97 5.09
CA ARG A 246 36.64 -35.07 6.05
C ARG A 246 37.33 -36.39 5.62
N TYR A 247 38.54 -36.31 5.09
CA TYR A 247 39.46 -37.44 4.92
C TYR A 247 40.86 -37.01 5.29
#